data_AF-A0A947SBE3-F1
#
_entry.id   AF-A0A947SBE3-F1
#
_cell.length_a   1.000
_cell.length_b   1.000
_cell.length_c   1.000
_cell.angle_alpha   90.00
_cell.angle_beta   90.00
_cell.angle_gamma   90.00
#
_symmetry.space_group_name_H-M   'P 1'
#
loop_
_entity.id
_entity.type
_entity.pdbx_description
1 polymer ?
#
loop_
_entity_poly.entity_id
_entity_poly.type
_entity_poly.pdbx_seq_one_letter_code
_entity_poly.pdbx_strand_id
1 'polypeptide(L)'
;MNIKENVVPCCYELSYDLMANAPKIILRIHESIIKYCAILKSEPIVKEFMNDFGFQTFNINFNSKHLGFDGALENNGTSKDFAELSVLLPLVKKNTDENCHWCNGTGEDQCDDSIECMSCNGSCKEHVYDYDLAYKISASLTVLFDLLNSLTLQSTSFFPQLLTVQTMTIKNAHGGSLNGQFSYILVQWLQCNDHKIIAICEAVKNAYEYMYGSKYQYPGDNFRLRVDKTGWFIMDCPGGRCGIYPTQNTMFKLSQNSGYDFTSHNVDNPMQQLSILAGLAALHDQVRATYYAIK
;
A
#
# COMPACT_ATOMS: atom_id res chain seq x y z
N MET A 1 -9.58 2.93 18.05
CA MET A 1 -8.22 2.41 18.30
C MET A 1 -7.29 3.56 18.62
N ASN A 2 -6.40 3.42 19.61
CA ASN A 2 -5.40 4.45 19.91
C ASN A 2 -4.03 3.81 20.17
N ILE A 3 -3.37 3.37 19.10
CA ILE A 3 -1.98 2.88 19.14
C ILE A 3 -0.97 4.02 19.30
N LYS A 4 -1.43 5.27 19.22
CA LYS A 4 -0.58 6.46 19.32
C LYS A 4 -0.03 6.66 20.72
N GLU A 5 -0.72 6.18 21.74
CA GLU A 5 -0.34 6.40 23.15
C GLU A 5 -0.17 5.09 23.92
N ASN A 6 -0.69 3.97 23.40
CA ASN A 6 -0.75 2.70 24.09
C ASN A 6 -0.04 1.60 23.31
N VAL A 7 0.61 0.69 24.03
CA VAL A 7 1.06 -0.58 23.46
C VAL A 7 -0.16 -1.49 23.29
N VAL A 8 -0.54 -1.73 22.04
CA VAL A 8 -1.63 -2.65 21.69
C VAL A 8 -1.04 -3.89 21.05
N PRO A 9 -1.50 -5.11 21.40
CA PRO A 9 -1.11 -6.34 20.71
C PRO A 9 -1.26 -6.25 19.19
N CYS A 10 -0.24 -6.74 18.47
CA CYS A 10 -0.18 -6.75 17.02
C CYS A 10 -1.28 -7.66 16.46
N CYS A 11 -2.17 -7.07 15.67
CA CYS A 11 -3.23 -7.79 14.98
C CYS A 11 -2.80 -8.19 13.58
N TYR A 12 -2.00 -7.33 12.95
CA TYR A 12 -1.41 -7.64 11.66
C TYR A 12 -0.09 -6.91 11.44
N GLU A 13 0.72 -7.48 10.57
CA GLU A 13 1.96 -6.89 10.08
C GLU A 13 1.88 -6.68 8.56
N LEU A 14 2.59 -5.66 8.08
CA LEU A 14 2.86 -5.49 6.66
C LEU A 14 4.35 -5.74 6.40
N SER A 15 4.65 -6.27 5.22
CA SER A 15 6.01 -6.48 4.77
C SER A 15 6.10 -6.36 3.26
N TYR A 16 7.23 -5.88 2.76
CA TYR A 16 7.47 -5.69 1.34
C TYR A 16 8.53 -6.67 0.85
N ASP A 17 8.22 -7.40 -0.21
CA ASP A 17 9.15 -8.34 -0.82
C ASP A 17 9.33 -8.00 -2.30
N LEU A 18 10.56 -7.62 -2.65
CA LEU A 18 10.98 -7.41 -4.02
C LEU A 18 11.50 -8.75 -4.57
N MET A 19 10.60 -9.58 -5.08
CA MET A 19 10.98 -10.79 -5.78
C MET A 19 11.42 -10.47 -7.22
N ALA A 20 12.24 -11.35 -7.81
CA ALA A 20 12.78 -11.20 -9.17
C ALA A 20 11.71 -11.01 -10.27
N ASN A 21 10.48 -11.51 -10.06
CA ASN A 21 9.44 -11.54 -11.09
C ASN A 21 8.30 -10.52 -10.86
N ALA A 22 8.01 -10.18 -9.60
CA ALA A 22 6.98 -9.21 -9.24
C ALA A 22 7.18 -8.73 -7.79
N PRO A 23 7.09 -7.42 -7.52
CA PRO A 23 6.99 -6.92 -6.16
C PRO A 23 5.66 -7.37 -5.54
N LYS A 24 5.69 -7.66 -4.24
CA LYS A 24 4.49 -8.04 -3.50
C LYS A 24 4.46 -7.41 -2.11
N ILE A 25 3.25 -7.16 -1.64
CA ILE A 25 2.98 -6.80 -0.24
C ILE A 25 2.55 -8.07 0.47
N ILE A 26 3.09 -8.30 1.66
CA ILE A 26 2.71 -9.42 2.51
C ILE A 26 1.93 -8.86 3.70
N LEU A 27 0.67 -9.29 3.83
CA LEU A 27 -0.18 -9.00 4.98
C LEU A 27 -0.20 -10.24 5.88
N ARG A 28 0.32 -10.10 7.09
CA ARG A 28 0.29 -11.16 8.11
C ARG A 28 -0.78 -10.85 9.13
N ILE A 29 -1.77 -11.71 9.31
CA ILE A 29 -2.86 -11.52 10.27
C ILE A 29 -2.70 -12.52 11.41
N HIS A 30 -2.69 -12.05 12.65
CA HIS A 30 -2.53 -12.90 13.82
C HIS A 30 -3.68 -13.91 13.94
N GLU A 31 -3.38 -15.16 14.27
CA GLU A 31 -4.36 -16.27 14.23
C GLU A 31 -5.58 -16.04 15.12
N SER A 32 -5.41 -15.34 16.25
CA SER A 32 -6.49 -15.03 17.19
C SER A 32 -7.55 -14.10 16.57
N ILE A 33 -7.20 -13.40 15.50
CA ILE A 33 -8.08 -12.50 14.74
C ILE A 33 -8.85 -13.26 13.65
N ILE A 34 -8.25 -14.28 13.05
CA ILE A 34 -8.79 -15.01 11.87
C ILE A 34 -10.22 -15.51 12.11
N LYS A 35 -10.52 -16.01 13.31
CA LYS A 35 -11.85 -16.54 13.65
C LYS A 35 -12.98 -15.52 13.50
N TYR A 36 -12.66 -14.23 13.58
CA TYR A 36 -13.64 -13.15 13.42
C TYR A 36 -13.83 -12.73 11.96
N CYS A 37 -12.90 -13.06 11.07
CA CYS A 37 -12.96 -12.68 9.65
C CYS A 37 -14.17 -13.27 8.91
N ALA A 38 -14.79 -14.32 9.44
CA ALA A 38 -15.99 -14.91 8.87
C ALA A 38 -17.16 -13.91 8.75
N ILE A 39 -17.22 -12.89 9.63
CA ILE A 39 -18.27 -11.86 9.61
C ILE A 39 -18.28 -11.04 8.31
N LEU A 40 -17.12 -10.90 7.66
CA LEU A 40 -16.96 -10.10 6.45
C LEU A 40 -17.85 -10.57 5.29
N LYS A 41 -18.19 -11.87 5.24
CA LYS A 41 -19.02 -12.42 4.15
C LYS A 41 -20.41 -11.79 4.08
N SER A 42 -20.91 -11.27 5.21
CA SER A 42 -22.25 -10.66 5.31
C SER A 42 -22.24 -9.13 5.28
N GLU A 43 -21.07 -8.49 5.22
CA GLU A 43 -20.97 -7.04 5.31
C GLU A 43 -21.56 -6.34 4.08
N PRO A 44 -22.35 -5.26 4.25
CA PRO A 44 -22.95 -4.51 3.15
C PRO A 44 -21.93 -4.04 2.10
N ILE A 45 -20.74 -3.61 2.54
CA ILE A 45 -19.66 -3.15 1.68
C ILE A 45 -19.21 -4.21 0.66
N VAL A 46 -19.30 -5.50 1.01
CA VAL A 46 -18.96 -6.58 0.08
C VAL A 46 -19.94 -6.62 -1.08
N LYS A 47 -21.24 -6.49 -0.81
CA LYS A 47 -22.28 -6.47 -1.85
C LYS A 47 -22.17 -5.23 -2.72
N GLU A 48 -21.89 -4.08 -2.12
CA GLU A 48 -21.64 -2.83 -2.83
C GLU A 48 -20.47 -2.99 -3.81
N PHE A 49 -19.33 -3.51 -3.36
CA PHE A 49 -18.18 -3.73 -4.22
C PHE A 49 -18.43 -4.75 -5.32
N MET A 50 -19.16 -5.83 -5.05
CA MET A 50 -19.55 -6.78 -6.10
C MET A 50 -20.38 -6.10 -7.20
N ASN A 51 -21.30 -5.21 -6.84
CA ASN A 51 -22.14 -4.49 -7.80
C ASN A 51 -21.37 -3.41 -8.56
N ASP A 52 -20.64 -2.55 -7.85
CA ASP A 52 -20.02 -1.35 -8.42
C ASP A 52 -18.82 -1.67 -9.32
N PHE A 53 -18.07 -2.71 -8.96
CA PHE A 53 -16.90 -3.14 -9.71
C PHE A 53 -17.17 -4.36 -10.60
N GLY A 54 -18.31 -5.05 -10.42
CA GLY A 54 -18.64 -6.27 -11.17
C GLY A 54 -17.83 -7.49 -10.73
N PHE A 55 -17.35 -7.53 -9.48
CA PHE A 55 -16.64 -8.68 -8.94
C PHE A 55 -17.57 -9.89 -8.83
N GLN A 56 -17.04 -11.08 -9.13
CA GLN A 56 -17.84 -12.30 -9.23
C GLN A 56 -17.97 -13.03 -7.88
N THR A 57 -16.92 -12.97 -7.07
CA THR A 57 -16.83 -13.73 -5.82
C THR A 57 -16.12 -12.94 -4.74
N PHE A 58 -16.44 -13.22 -3.48
CA PHE A 58 -15.67 -12.77 -2.32
C PHE A 58 -15.42 -13.97 -1.39
N ASN A 59 -14.15 -14.30 -1.16
CA ASN A 59 -13.76 -15.41 -0.27
C ASN A 59 -12.89 -14.92 0.89
N ILE A 60 -13.28 -15.23 2.13
CA ILE A 60 -12.48 -14.92 3.32
C ILE A 60 -12.14 -16.18 4.13
N ASN A 61 -12.20 -17.35 3.50
CA ASN A 61 -11.81 -18.60 4.14
C ASN A 61 -10.29 -18.77 4.14
N PHE A 62 -9.66 -18.64 5.31
CA PHE A 62 -8.21 -18.81 5.51
C PHE A 62 -7.71 -20.26 5.34
N ASN A 63 -8.58 -21.22 5.03
CA ASN A 63 -8.19 -22.55 4.54
C ASN A 63 -8.12 -22.64 3.01
N SER A 64 -8.56 -21.60 2.29
CA SER A 64 -8.50 -21.54 0.83
C SER A 64 -7.17 -20.98 0.36
N LYS A 65 -6.74 -21.37 -0.84
CA LYS A 65 -5.53 -20.82 -1.48
C LYS A 65 -5.68 -19.36 -1.91
N HIS A 66 -6.91 -18.95 -2.25
CA HIS A 66 -7.21 -17.60 -2.74
C HIS A 66 -8.31 -16.95 -1.89
N LEU A 67 -8.08 -15.71 -1.47
CA LEU A 67 -8.97 -14.88 -0.66
C LEU A 67 -9.22 -13.53 -1.34
N GLY A 68 -10.15 -12.74 -0.78
CA GLY A 68 -10.57 -11.45 -1.28
C GLY A 68 -11.57 -11.56 -2.43
N PHE A 69 -11.77 -10.44 -3.12
CA PHE A 69 -12.56 -10.38 -4.34
C PHE A 69 -11.83 -11.11 -5.46
N ASP A 70 -12.53 -12.03 -6.11
CA ASP A 70 -12.03 -12.85 -7.23
C ASP A 70 -10.67 -13.51 -6.98
N GLY A 71 -10.41 -13.86 -5.72
CA GLY A 71 -9.19 -14.56 -5.33
C GLY A 71 -7.90 -13.72 -5.46
N ALA A 72 -8.01 -12.39 -5.40
CA ALA A 72 -6.89 -11.46 -5.60
C ALA A 72 -5.76 -11.57 -4.56
N LEU A 73 -6.01 -12.20 -3.41
CA LEU A 73 -5.02 -12.40 -2.35
C LEU A 73 -4.65 -13.88 -2.26
N GLU A 74 -3.36 -14.19 -2.29
CA GLU A 74 -2.88 -15.57 -2.17
C GLU A 74 -2.56 -15.91 -0.71
N ASN A 75 -3.09 -17.03 -0.22
CA ASN A 75 -2.79 -17.55 1.11
C ASN A 75 -1.55 -18.44 1.08
N ASN A 76 -0.55 -18.08 1.87
CA ASN A 76 0.68 -18.87 2.03
C ASN A 76 0.62 -19.80 3.24
N GLY A 77 -0.53 -19.86 3.93
CA GLY A 77 -0.70 -20.63 5.16
C GLY A 77 -0.34 -19.83 6.40
N THR A 78 -0.05 -20.53 7.49
CA THR A 78 0.26 -19.94 8.80
C THR A 78 1.72 -20.17 9.16
N SER A 79 2.38 -19.13 9.66
CA SER A 79 3.75 -19.17 10.16
C SER A 79 3.88 -18.29 11.40
N LYS A 80 4.46 -18.83 12.47
CA LYS A 80 4.68 -18.12 13.75
C LYS A 80 3.42 -17.40 14.27
N ASP A 81 2.28 -18.09 14.27
CA ASP A 81 0.97 -17.57 14.74
C ASP A 81 0.32 -16.49 13.85
N PHE A 82 0.85 -16.27 12.64
CA PHE A 82 0.24 -15.38 11.65
C PHE A 82 -0.13 -16.13 10.38
N ALA A 83 -1.36 -15.94 9.90
CA ALA A 83 -1.69 -16.29 8.52
C ALA A 83 -1.08 -15.26 7.58
N GLU A 84 -0.41 -15.73 6.53
CA GLU A 84 0.31 -14.90 5.58
C GLU A 84 -0.44 -14.82 4.26
N LEU A 85 -0.83 -13.60 3.89
CA LEU A 85 -1.47 -13.28 2.62
C LEU A 85 -0.49 -12.51 1.72
N SER A 86 -0.17 -13.09 0.56
CA SER A 86 0.56 -12.44 -0.53
C SER A 86 -0.38 -11.57 -1.36
N VAL A 87 0.04 -10.34 -1.61
CA VAL A 87 -0.59 -9.39 -2.52
C VAL A 87 0.40 -9.11 -3.65
N LEU A 88 0.24 -9.84 -4.76
CA LEU A 88 1.06 -9.62 -5.95
C LEU A 88 0.63 -8.30 -6.61
N LEU A 89 1.57 -7.37 -6.78
CA LEU A 89 1.26 -6.11 -7.44
C LEU A 89 1.01 -6.36 -8.94
N PRO A 90 -0.05 -5.80 -9.55
CA PRO A 90 -0.40 -6.09 -10.94
C PRO A 90 0.30 -5.14 -11.92
N LEU A 91 0.63 -5.62 -13.12
CA LEU A 91 0.97 -4.72 -14.23
C LEU A 91 -0.30 -4.00 -14.71
N VAL A 92 -0.38 -2.69 -14.50
CA VAL A 92 -1.55 -1.85 -14.81
C VAL A 92 -1.41 -1.23 -16.21
N LYS A 93 -0.28 -0.59 -16.50
CA LYS A 93 -0.02 -0.04 -17.84
C LYS A 93 0.50 -1.15 -18.73
N LYS A 94 -0.23 -1.46 -19.81
CA LYS A 94 0.11 -2.52 -20.77
C LYS A 94 0.27 -1.92 -22.15
N ASN A 95 1.40 -2.23 -22.80
CA ASN A 95 1.59 -1.87 -24.20
C ASN A 95 0.64 -2.70 -25.06
N THR A 96 0.13 -2.08 -26.11
CA THR A 96 -0.62 -2.74 -27.18
C THR A 96 0.31 -3.07 -28.34
N ASP A 97 -0.21 -3.78 -29.34
CA ASP A 97 0.56 -4.05 -30.57
C ASP A 97 0.62 -2.83 -31.50
N GLU A 98 -0.21 -1.82 -31.27
CA GLU A 98 -0.29 -0.61 -32.09
C GLU A 98 0.88 0.34 -31.82
N ASN A 99 1.36 0.99 -32.89
CA ASN A 99 2.40 2.01 -32.75
C ASN A 99 1.84 3.25 -32.07
N CYS A 100 2.65 3.87 -31.22
CA CYS A 100 2.24 5.11 -30.58
C CYS A 100 1.89 6.18 -31.63
N HIS A 101 0.69 6.75 -31.56
CA HIS A 101 0.18 7.75 -32.50
C HIS A 101 0.95 9.08 -32.42
N TRP A 102 1.59 9.37 -31.27
CA TRP A 102 2.40 10.58 -31.11
C TRP A 102 3.75 10.46 -31.80
N CYS A 103 4.46 9.34 -31.67
CA CYS A 103 5.79 9.18 -32.30
C CYS A 103 5.76 8.32 -33.57
N ASN A 104 4.59 7.85 -34.00
CA ASN A 104 4.42 6.87 -35.09
C ASN A 104 5.31 5.62 -34.93
N GLY A 105 5.66 5.26 -33.69
CA GLY A 105 6.50 4.11 -33.37
C GLY A 105 8.01 4.38 -33.37
N THR A 106 8.48 5.62 -33.49
CA THR A 106 9.92 5.92 -33.35
C THR A 106 10.39 5.82 -31.89
N GLY A 107 9.50 6.09 -30.93
CA GLY A 107 9.86 6.17 -29.51
C GLY A 107 10.42 7.54 -29.10
N GLU A 108 10.57 8.46 -30.04
CA GLU A 108 11.23 9.76 -29.86
C GLU A 108 10.21 10.91 -29.92
N ASP A 109 10.51 12.03 -29.25
CA ASP A 109 9.69 13.24 -29.31
C ASP A 109 9.75 13.86 -30.71
N GLN A 110 8.64 14.40 -31.19
CA GLN A 110 8.59 14.99 -32.54
C GLN A 110 9.42 16.28 -32.67
N CYS A 111 9.69 16.97 -31.56
CA CYS A 111 10.42 18.23 -31.54
C CYS A 111 11.93 18.05 -31.30
N ASP A 112 12.35 16.93 -30.73
CA ASP A 112 13.75 16.63 -30.38
C ASP A 112 13.92 15.09 -30.32
N ASP A 113 14.64 14.55 -31.30
CA ASP A 113 14.88 13.10 -31.44
C ASP A 113 15.79 12.53 -30.35
N SER A 114 16.44 13.40 -29.56
CA SER A 114 17.22 12.98 -28.38
C SER A 114 16.36 12.76 -27.12
N ILE A 115 15.07 13.08 -27.17
CA ILE A 115 14.14 12.96 -26.05
C ILE A 115 13.16 11.81 -26.31
N GLU A 116 12.96 10.96 -25.31
CA GLU A 116 11.94 9.91 -25.38
C GLU A 116 10.54 10.51 -25.52
N CYS A 117 9.72 9.95 -26.42
CA CYS A 117 8.34 10.39 -26.62
C CYS A 117 7.56 10.35 -25.31
N MET A 118 7.06 11.50 -24.84
CA MET A 118 6.33 11.60 -23.57
C MET A 118 5.02 10.78 -23.52
N SER A 119 4.47 10.41 -24.67
CA SER A 119 3.23 9.62 -24.72
C SER A 119 3.51 8.13 -24.47
N CYS A 120 4.49 7.55 -25.17
CA CYS A 120 4.83 6.14 -25.01
C CYS A 120 6.00 5.88 -24.06
N ASN A 121 6.66 6.92 -23.53
CA ASN A 121 7.90 6.87 -22.76
C ASN A 121 8.94 5.94 -23.42
N GLY A 122 9.26 6.22 -24.68
CA GLY A 122 10.26 5.44 -25.43
C GLY A 122 9.83 4.04 -25.87
N SER A 123 8.65 3.53 -25.48
CA SER A 123 8.23 2.16 -25.80
C SER A 123 7.80 1.91 -27.25
N CYS A 124 7.69 2.96 -28.07
CA CYS A 124 7.20 2.93 -29.45
C CYS A 124 5.73 2.46 -29.61
N LYS A 125 5.04 2.11 -28.53
CA LYS A 125 3.71 1.48 -28.56
C LYS A 125 2.64 2.31 -27.88
N GLU A 126 1.42 2.20 -28.39
CA GLU A 126 0.23 2.63 -27.64
C GLU A 126 0.10 1.80 -26.36
N HIS A 127 -0.56 2.36 -25.36
CA HIS A 127 -0.77 1.67 -24.09
C HIS A 127 -2.19 1.85 -23.60
N VAL A 128 -2.64 0.85 -22.84
CA VAL A 128 -3.91 0.87 -22.12
C VAL A 128 -3.64 0.67 -20.63
N TYR A 129 -4.54 1.21 -19.81
CA TYR A 129 -4.52 1.00 -18.37
C TYR A 129 -5.57 -0.03 -17.98
N ASP A 130 -5.12 -1.19 -17.48
CA ASP A 130 -5.95 -2.25 -16.95
C ASP A 130 -5.88 -2.24 -15.42
N TYR A 131 -6.88 -1.61 -14.81
CA TYR A 131 -6.98 -1.49 -13.35
C TYR A 131 -7.76 -2.63 -12.70
N ASP A 132 -8.26 -3.63 -13.44
CA ASP A 132 -9.20 -4.62 -12.90
C ASP A 132 -8.63 -5.37 -11.69
N LEU A 133 -7.44 -5.97 -11.84
CA LEU A 133 -6.78 -6.68 -10.74
C LEU A 133 -6.38 -5.72 -9.60
N ALA A 134 -5.97 -4.49 -9.91
CA ALA A 134 -5.61 -3.50 -8.90
C ALA A 134 -6.82 -3.11 -8.04
N TYR A 135 -8.01 -2.98 -8.65
CA TYR A 135 -9.26 -2.74 -7.93
C TYR A 135 -9.66 -3.93 -7.06
N LYS A 136 -9.55 -5.17 -7.56
CA LYS A 136 -9.84 -6.38 -6.77
C LYS A 136 -8.97 -6.46 -5.53
N ILE A 137 -7.67 -6.18 -5.67
CA ILE A 137 -6.73 -6.12 -4.55
C ILE A 137 -7.14 -5.01 -3.57
N SER A 138 -7.27 -3.77 -4.06
CA SER A 138 -7.59 -2.60 -3.25
C SER A 138 -8.88 -2.78 -2.46
N ALA A 139 -9.95 -3.26 -3.12
CA ALA A 139 -11.24 -3.53 -2.49
C ALA A 139 -11.13 -4.62 -1.41
N SER A 140 -10.36 -5.68 -1.68
CA SER A 140 -10.13 -6.77 -0.72
C SER A 140 -9.42 -6.25 0.53
N LEU A 141 -8.40 -5.41 0.35
CA LEU A 141 -7.67 -4.78 1.45
C LEU A 141 -8.55 -3.80 2.22
N THR A 142 -9.43 -3.04 1.56
CA THR A 142 -10.38 -2.15 2.22
C THR A 142 -11.29 -2.89 3.18
N VAL A 143 -11.91 -3.99 2.75
CA VAL A 143 -12.78 -4.81 3.62
C VAL A 143 -11.98 -5.44 4.77
N LEU A 144 -10.78 -5.95 4.48
CA LEU A 144 -9.91 -6.54 5.50
C LEU A 144 -9.46 -5.53 6.56
N PHE A 145 -8.93 -4.38 6.14
CA PHE A 145 -8.41 -3.38 7.06
C PHE A 145 -9.51 -2.77 7.93
N ASP A 146 -10.71 -2.58 7.40
CA ASP A 146 -11.85 -2.12 8.19
C ASP A 146 -12.13 -3.07 9.37
N LEU A 147 -12.16 -4.38 9.10
CA LEU A 147 -12.27 -5.38 10.16
C LEU A 147 -11.08 -5.37 11.11
N LEU A 148 -9.85 -5.41 10.60
CA LEU A 148 -8.64 -5.52 11.42
C LEU A 148 -8.52 -4.34 12.41
N ASN A 149 -8.94 -3.14 11.99
CA ASN A 149 -8.98 -1.95 12.83
C ASN A 149 -10.11 -1.98 13.88
N SER A 150 -11.17 -2.76 13.65
CA SER A 150 -12.26 -2.96 14.62
C SER A 150 -11.94 -4.00 15.71
N LEU A 151 -11.04 -4.96 15.41
CA LEU A 151 -10.77 -6.12 16.27
C LEU A 151 -9.51 -6.01 17.13
N THR A 152 -8.91 -4.84 17.23
CA THR A 152 -7.50 -4.74 17.66
C THR A 152 -7.24 -5.20 19.11
N LEU A 153 -8.26 -5.12 19.98
CA LEU A 153 -8.16 -5.57 21.37
C LEU A 153 -8.31 -7.10 21.54
N GLN A 154 -8.52 -7.83 20.44
CA GLN A 154 -8.71 -9.28 20.43
C GLN A 154 -7.43 -10.05 20.09
N SER A 155 -6.34 -9.36 19.74
CA SER A 155 -5.06 -10.03 19.50
C SER A 155 -4.40 -10.46 20.79
N THR A 156 -3.83 -11.66 20.78
CA THR A 156 -3.00 -12.20 21.87
C THR A 156 -1.51 -12.10 21.57
N SER A 157 -1.12 -11.39 20.51
CA SER A 157 0.28 -11.22 20.12
C SER A 157 1.08 -10.48 21.20
N PHE A 158 2.32 -10.93 21.42
CA PHE A 158 3.27 -10.26 22.30
C PHE A 158 3.96 -9.05 21.64
N PHE A 159 3.81 -8.90 20.33
CA PHE A 159 4.38 -7.80 19.59
C PHE A 159 3.43 -6.60 19.59
N PRO A 160 3.96 -5.36 19.56
CA PRO A 160 3.12 -4.17 19.46
C PRO A 160 2.61 -3.95 18.04
N GLN A 161 1.38 -3.45 17.88
CA GLN A 161 0.89 -2.93 16.60
C GLN A 161 1.64 -1.64 16.26
N LEU A 162 2.45 -1.67 15.21
CA LEU A 162 3.35 -0.54 14.86
C LEU A 162 2.65 0.57 14.07
N LEU A 163 1.80 0.19 13.14
CA LEU A 163 0.97 1.09 12.34
C LEU A 163 -0.38 0.46 12.08
N THR A 164 -1.36 1.30 11.76
CA THR A 164 -2.65 0.86 11.23
C THR A 164 -2.92 1.55 9.92
N VAL A 165 -3.76 0.93 9.10
CA VAL A 165 -4.09 1.38 7.76
C VAL A 165 -5.58 1.20 7.59
N GLN A 166 -6.24 2.21 7.03
CA GLN A 166 -7.58 2.10 6.47
C GLN A 166 -7.49 2.56 5.03
N THR A 167 -8.06 1.79 4.13
CA THR A 167 -8.14 2.15 2.71
C THR A 167 -9.58 2.44 2.33
N MET A 168 -9.76 3.18 1.25
CA MET A 168 -11.03 3.40 0.59
C MET A 168 -10.83 3.09 -0.90
N THR A 169 -11.76 2.36 -1.48
CA THR A 169 -11.73 1.94 -2.88
C THR A 169 -13.00 2.41 -3.57
N ILE A 170 -12.89 3.38 -4.47
CA ILE A 170 -14.03 3.94 -5.22
C ILE A 170 -13.64 4.07 -6.70
N LYS A 171 -14.58 3.79 -7.60
CA LYS A 171 -14.37 3.96 -9.04
C LYS A 171 -14.60 5.42 -9.45
N ASN A 172 -13.74 5.97 -10.31
CA ASN A 172 -13.91 7.29 -10.95
C ASN A 172 -14.05 8.52 -10.03
N ALA A 173 -13.69 8.44 -8.74
CA ALA A 173 -13.91 9.51 -7.77
C ALA A 173 -12.71 9.75 -6.83
N HIS A 174 -11.48 9.74 -7.36
CA HIS A 174 -10.26 9.85 -6.53
C HIS A 174 -10.19 8.75 -5.45
N GLY A 175 -10.60 7.54 -5.82
CA GLY A 175 -10.99 6.49 -4.88
C GLY A 175 -9.87 5.54 -4.46
N GLY A 176 -8.62 6.01 -4.39
CA GLY A 176 -7.48 5.26 -3.86
C GLY A 176 -7.06 5.70 -2.45
N SER A 177 -7.85 6.55 -1.80
CA SER A 177 -7.46 7.17 -0.54
C SER A 177 -7.08 6.16 0.55
N LEU A 178 -6.16 6.54 1.42
CA LEU A 178 -5.79 5.78 2.60
C LEU A 178 -5.48 6.70 3.79
N ASN A 179 -5.69 6.19 4.99
CA ASN A 179 -5.34 6.86 6.23
C ASN A 179 -4.91 5.82 7.27
N GLY A 180 -4.59 6.25 8.47
CA GLY A 180 -4.31 5.34 9.56
C GLY A 180 -3.56 6.02 10.69
N GLN A 181 -2.91 5.21 11.53
CA GLN A 181 -2.16 5.67 12.68
C GLN A 181 -0.75 5.10 12.66
N PHE A 182 0.23 5.90 13.06
CA PHE A 182 1.53 5.42 13.50
C PHE A 182 1.54 5.34 15.02
N SER A 183 2.07 4.25 15.56
CA SER A 183 2.26 4.12 17.01
C SER A 183 3.40 5.02 17.50
N TYR A 184 3.42 5.31 18.81
CA TYR A 184 4.55 6.05 19.39
C TYR A 184 5.89 5.31 19.22
N ILE A 185 5.88 3.96 19.19
CA ILE A 185 7.08 3.14 18.98
C ILE A 185 7.65 3.39 17.59
N LEU A 186 6.79 3.39 16.57
CA LEU A 186 7.20 3.69 15.20
C LEU A 186 7.72 5.12 15.07
N VAL A 187 7.04 6.09 15.68
CA VAL A 187 7.46 7.50 15.63
C VAL A 187 8.81 7.72 16.33
N GLN A 188 9.04 7.11 17.49
CA GLN A 188 10.34 7.13 18.16
C GLN A 188 11.44 6.49 17.30
N TRP A 189 11.11 5.42 16.57
CA TRP A 189 12.05 4.82 15.62
C TRP A 189 12.40 5.80 14.50
N LEU A 190 11.41 6.49 13.92
CA LEU A 190 11.61 7.49 12.85
C LEU A 190 12.51 8.64 13.31
N GLN A 191 12.36 9.12 14.55
CA GLN A 191 13.19 10.20 15.12
C GLN A 191 14.69 9.86 15.15
N CYS A 192 15.02 8.56 15.22
CA CYS A 192 16.39 8.08 15.37
C CYS A 192 16.96 7.39 14.12
N ASN A 193 16.14 7.12 13.11
CA ASN A 193 16.49 6.28 11.95
C ASN A 193 16.11 6.92 10.61
N ASP A 194 16.15 8.25 10.51
CA ASP A 194 15.86 8.99 9.28
C ASP A 194 16.67 8.50 8.06
N HIS A 195 17.93 8.08 8.24
CA HIS A 195 18.77 7.52 7.18
C HIS A 195 18.24 6.20 6.58
N LYS A 196 17.40 5.44 7.31
CA LYS A 196 16.84 4.16 6.83
C LYS A 196 15.61 4.34 5.94
N ILE A 197 15.14 5.57 5.73
CA ILE A 197 13.97 5.82 4.88
C ILE A 197 14.24 5.58 3.39
N ILE A 198 15.50 5.49 2.96
CA ILE A 198 15.85 5.22 1.55
C ILE A 198 15.20 3.91 1.07
N ALA A 199 15.26 2.85 1.88
CA ALA A 199 14.63 1.56 1.55
C ALA A 199 13.10 1.68 1.39
N ILE A 200 12.47 2.61 2.10
CA ILE A 200 11.03 2.89 1.97
C ILE A 200 10.76 3.55 0.61
N CYS A 201 11.62 4.49 0.19
CA CYS A 201 11.47 5.18 -1.09
C CYS A 201 11.61 4.19 -2.25
N GLU A 202 12.60 3.30 -2.16
CA GLU A 202 12.80 2.23 -3.13
C GLU A 202 11.59 1.31 -3.22
N ALA A 203 10.95 0.95 -2.11
CA ALA A 203 9.74 0.13 -2.14
C ALA A 203 8.58 0.82 -2.88
N VAL A 204 8.31 2.09 -2.59
CA VAL A 204 7.27 2.87 -3.30
C VAL A 204 7.59 2.97 -4.78
N LYS A 205 8.84 3.32 -5.11
CA LYS A 205 9.31 3.47 -6.49
C LYS A 205 9.20 2.17 -7.26
N ASN A 206 9.75 1.08 -6.72
CA ASN A 206 9.72 -0.23 -7.38
C ASN A 206 8.29 -0.73 -7.59
N ALA A 207 7.41 -0.56 -6.59
CA ALA A 207 6.00 -0.90 -6.72
C ALA A 207 5.32 -0.08 -7.83
N TYR A 208 5.53 1.24 -7.85
CA TYR A 208 4.95 2.12 -8.85
C TYR A 208 5.47 1.80 -10.25
N GLU A 209 6.79 1.76 -10.45
CA GLU A 209 7.42 1.50 -11.74
C GLU A 209 7.04 0.12 -12.30
N TYR A 210 6.91 -0.89 -11.44
CA TYR A 210 6.43 -2.20 -11.85
C TYR A 210 5.00 -2.14 -12.38
N MET A 211 4.06 -1.56 -11.62
CA MET A 211 2.66 -1.46 -12.05
C MET A 211 2.51 -0.54 -13.27
N TYR A 212 3.38 0.46 -13.41
CA TYR A 212 3.46 1.37 -14.55
C TYR A 212 4.16 0.73 -15.77
N GLY A 213 4.79 -0.44 -15.63
CA GLY A 213 5.40 -1.18 -16.73
C GLY A 213 6.70 -0.60 -17.29
N SER A 214 7.22 0.48 -16.69
CA SER A 214 8.47 1.11 -17.10
C SER A 214 9.09 1.87 -15.93
N LYS A 215 10.38 2.19 -16.06
CA LYS A 215 10.98 3.19 -15.18
C LYS A 215 10.22 4.50 -15.33
N TYR A 216 10.00 5.18 -14.22
CA TYR A 216 9.29 6.45 -14.21
C TYR A 216 10.31 7.55 -14.48
N GLN A 217 10.27 8.10 -15.68
CA GLN A 217 11.33 8.97 -16.19
C GLN A 217 11.17 10.45 -15.85
N TYR A 218 10.09 10.86 -15.17
CA TYR A 218 9.90 12.28 -14.84
C TYR A 218 10.82 12.71 -13.68
N PRO A 219 11.83 13.58 -13.95
CA PRO A 219 12.71 14.10 -12.91
C PRO A 219 11.93 15.03 -11.96
N GLY A 220 12.07 14.82 -10.64
CA GLY A 220 11.48 15.68 -9.61
C GLY A 220 11.07 14.97 -8.32
N ASP A 221 10.39 15.70 -7.43
CA ASP A 221 9.85 15.32 -6.10
C ASP A 221 8.79 14.19 -6.12
N ASN A 222 8.67 13.40 -7.20
CA ASN A 222 7.57 12.44 -7.39
C ASN A 222 7.61 11.23 -6.44
N PHE A 223 8.78 10.92 -5.87
CA PHE A 223 8.96 9.89 -4.83
C PHE A 223 9.63 10.49 -3.60
N ARG A 224 9.11 11.62 -3.12
CA ARG A 224 9.70 12.33 -2.00
C ARG A 224 9.38 11.63 -0.69
N LEU A 225 10.44 11.34 0.07
CA LEU A 225 10.32 11.00 1.48
C LEU A 225 10.91 12.10 2.34
N ARG A 226 10.25 12.39 3.46
CA ARG A 226 10.79 13.29 4.47
C ARG A 226 10.44 12.78 5.86
N VAL A 227 11.43 12.75 6.74
CA VAL A 227 11.25 12.65 8.18
C VAL A 227 11.81 13.93 8.79
N ASP A 228 11.09 14.55 9.72
CA ASP A 228 11.65 15.62 10.53
C ASP A 228 12.10 15.12 11.93
N LYS A 229 12.68 16.02 12.72
CA LYS A 229 13.19 15.69 14.06
C LYS A 229 12.12 15.21 15.05
N THR A 230 10.85 15.41 14.75
CA THR A 230 9.72 14.95 15.57
C THR A 230 9.22 13.57 15.13
N GLY A 231 9.79 12.99 14.07
CA GLY A 231 9.31 11.75 13.45
C GLY A 231 8.15 12.00 12.48
N TRP A 232 7.99 13.23 12.00
CA TRP A 232 6.94 13.61 11.06
C TRP A 232 7.29 13.05 9.68
N PHE A 233 6.57 12.01 9.26
CA PHE A 233 6.85 11.26 8.05
C PHE A 233 5.91 11.66 6.93
N ILE A 234 6.51 12.01 5.79
CA ILE A 234 5.83 12.32 4.54
C ILE A 234 6.34 11.33 3.50
N MET A 235 5.41 10.78 2.72
CA MET A 235 5.72 9.85 1.65
C MET A 235 4.88 10.12 0.42
N ASP A 236 5.55 10.53 -0.65
CA ASP A 236 4.93 10.87 -1.92
C ASP A 236 5.07 9.75 -2.95
N CYS A 237 4.11 9.74 -3.87
CA CYS A 237 4.01 8.93 -5.07
C CYS A 237 3.74 9.84 -6.28
N PRO A 238 3.97 9.38 -7.52
CA PRO A 238 3.63 10.16 -8.70
C PRO A 238 2.11 10.42 -8.81
N GLY A 239 1.74 11.67 -9.11
CA GLY A 239 0.33 12.09 -9.19
C GLY A 239 0.03 13.49 -8.65
N GLY A 240 1.01 14.41 -8.60
CA GLY A 240 0.77 15.80 -8.18
C GLY A 240 0.47 15.92 -6.68
N ARG A 241 1.49 15.71 -5.83
CA ARG A 241 1.34 15.60 -4.37
C ARG A 241 0.42 14.43 -3.97
N CYS A 242 0.51 13.33 -4.72
CA CYS A 242 0.01 12.03 -4.29
C CYS A 242 0.89 11.57 -3.13
N GLY A 243 0.32 11.23 -1.99
CA GLY A 243 1.12 10.77 -0.87
C GLY A 243 0.36 10.69 0.43
N ILE A 244 1.07 10.34 1.49
CA ILE A 244 0.59 10.42 2.87
C ILE A 244 1.31 11.52 3.63
N TYR A 245 0.53 12.19 4.46
CA TYR A 245 0.97 13.29 5.31
C TYR A 245 0.30 13.14 6.66
N PRO A 246 0.92 13.60 7.74
CA PRO A 246 0.25 13.51 9.02
C PRO A 246 -0.84 14.56 9.11
N THR A 247 -1.94 14.23 9.79
CA THR A 247 -3.14 15.06 9.80
C THR A 247 -2.86 16.43 10.41
N GLN A 248 -3.55 17.49 9.94
CA GLN A 248 -3.28 18.88 10.37
C GLN A 248 -3.34 19.09 11.89
N ASN A 249 -4.19 18.33 12.60
CA ASN A 249 -4.30 18.38 14.06
C ASN A 249 -3.09 17.80 14.80
N THR A 250 -2.15 17.17 14.08
CA THR A 250 -0.93 16.57 14.63
C THR A 250 0.13 17.59 14.98
N MET A 251 0.18 18.74 14.28
CA MET A 251 1.23 19.76 14.45
C MET A 251 1.36 20.30 15.88
N PHE A 252 0.28 20.27 16.67
CA PHE A 252 0.26 20.79 18.04
C PHE A 252 0.56 19.74 19.12
N LYS A 253 0.67 18.45 18.77
CA LYS A 253 0.74 17.33 19.73
C LYS A 253 2.07 16.56 19.77
N LEU A 254 2.98 16.84 18.84
CA LEU A 254 4.25 16.10 18.69
C LEU A 254 5.28 16.36 19.82
N SER A 255 4.92 17.13 20.85
CA SER A 255 5.83 17.50 21.94
C SER A 255 6.07 16.40 22.98
N GLN A 256 5.41 15.23 22.90
CA GLN A 256 5.52 14.18 23.93
C GLN A 256 5.27 12.78 23.38
N ASN A 257 6.32 12.00 23.10
CA ASN A 257 6.32 10.53 22.99
C ASN A 257 5.01 9.88 22.47
N SER A 258 4.46 10.41 21.39
CA SER A 258 3.16 9.99 20.88
C SER A 258 3.25 9.70 19.39
N GLY A 259 2.47 8.71 18.98
CA GLY A 259 2.14 8.46 17.60
C GLY A 259 1.17 9.51 17.05
N TYR A 260 0.79 9.37 15.78
CA TYR A 260 -0.13 10.29 15.14
C TYR A 260 -0.97 9.64 14.05
N ASP A 261 -2.06 10.32 13.68
CA ASP A 261 -2.87 9.92 12.53
C ASP A 261 -2.26 10.49 11.24
N PHE A 262 -2.26 9.71 10.18
CA PHE A 262 -1.89 10.14 8.83
C PHE A 262 -3.09 10.04 7.88
N THR A 263 -3.07 10.84 6.83
CA THR A 263 -4.05 10.82 5.75
C THR A 263 -3.36 10.96 4.40
N SER A 264 -3.98 10.41 3.37
CA SER A 264 -3.55 10.60 2.00
C SER A 264 -4.04 11.92 1.41
N HIS A 265 -3.36 12.39 0.37
CA HIS A 265 -3.80 13.46 -0.52
C HIS A 265 -3.56 13.02 -1.97
N ASN A 266 -4.49 13.30 -2.87
CA ASN A 266 -4.44 12.96 -4.31
C ASN A 266 -4.04 11.51 -4.63
N VAL A 267 -4.52 10.56 -3.82
CA VAL A 267 -4.39 9.13 -4.13
C VAL A 267 -5.65 8.71 -4.86
N ASP A 268 -5.60 8.83 -6.17
CA ASP A 268 -6.78 8.84 -7.02
C ASP A 268 -7.16 7.45 -7.54
N ASN A 269 -6.20 6.53 -7.57
CA ASN A 269 -6.37 5.20 -8.14
C ASN A 269 -5.69 4.09 -7.31
N PRO A 270 -6.07 2.81 -7.52
CA PRO A 270 -5.49 1.68 -6.80
C PRO A 270 -3.98 1.51 -6.97
N MET A 271 -3.41 1.87 -8.12
CA MET A 271 -1.97 1.77 -8.34
C MET A 271 -1.21 2.68 -7.36
N GLN A 272 -1.64 3.94 -7.22
CA GLN A 272 -1.05 4.86 -6.26
C GLN A 272 -1.24 4.38 -4.81
N GLN A 273 -2.44 3.88 -4.47
CA GLN A 273 -2.71 3.31 -3.15
C GLN A 273 -1.76 2.15 -2.83
N LEU A 274 -1.60 1.20 -3.75
CA LEU A 274 -0.74 0.02 -3.59
C LEU A 274 0.74 0.40 -3.52
N SER A 275 1.20 1.40 -4.28
CA SER A 275 2.57 1.91 -4.16
C SER A 275 2.85 2.49 -2.77
N ILE A 276 1.90 3.25 -2.21
CA ILE A 276 2.03 3.80 -0.86
C ILE A 276 1.98 2.66 0.19
N LEU A 277 1.11 1.67 0.02
CA LEU A 277 1.07 0.50 0.89
C LEU A 277 2.37 -0.30 0.88
N ALA A 278 3.04 -0.42 -0.26
CA ALA A 278 4.37 -1.03 -0.36
C ALA A 278 5.40 -0.25 0.46
N GLY A 279 5.36 1.09 0.41
CA GLY A 279 6.18 1.94 1.28
C GLY A 279 5.88 1.75 2.77
N LEU A 280 4.60 1.71 3.16
CA LEU A 280 4.20 1.44 4.56
C LEU A 280 4.66 0.05 5.02
N ALA A 281 4.63 -0.94 4.13
CA ALA A 281 5.11 -2.29 4.39
C ALA A 281 6.63 -2.33 4.60
N ALA A 282 7.40 -1.62 3.77
CA ALA A 282 8.84 -1.47 3.95
C ALA A 282 9.19 -0.72 5.25
N LEU A 283 8.45 0.34 5.59
CA LEU A 283 8.58 1.05 6.87
C LEU A 283 8.35 0.10 8.04
N HIS A 284 7.28 -0.70 7.99
CA HIS A 284 6.98 -1.70 9.00
C HIS A 284 8.13 -2.69 9.17
N ASP A 285 8.70 -3.21 8.08
CA ASP A 285 9.85 -4.12 8.11
C ASP A 285 11.08 -3.50 8.78
N GLN A 286 11.41 -2.24 8.49
CA GLN A 286 12.56 -1.55 9.09
C GLN A 286 12.43 -1.40 10.61
N VAL A 287 11.24 -1.00 11.07
CA VAL A 287 10.94 -0.84 12.49
C VAL A 287 10.94 -2.19 13.19
N ARG A 288 10.29 -3.20 12.58
CA ARG A 288 10.21 -4.57 13.09
C ARG A 288 11.59 -5.20 13.25
N ALA A 289 12.45 -5.10 12.24
CA ALA A 289 13.81 -5.64 12.28
C ALA A 289 14.64 -5.04 13.42
N THR A 290 14.42 -3.76 13.73
CA THR A 290 15.10 -3.08 14.84
C THR A 290 14.51 -3.50 16.19
N TYR A 291 13.19 -3.56 16.31
CA TYR A 291 12.50 -3.85 17.58
C TYR A 291 12.65 -5.32 18.00
N TYR A 292 12.61 -6.27 17.04
CA TYR A 292 12.68 -7.70 17.33
C TYR A 292 14.12 -8.18 17.55
N ALA A 293 15.13 -7.44 17.10
CA ALA A 293 16.53 -7.78 17.37
C ALA A 293 16.96 -7.49 18.82
N ILE A 294 16.15 -6.72 19.57
CA ILE A 294 16.47 -6.26 20.93
C ILE A 294 15.76 -7.12 22.01
N LYS A 295 14.82 -7.99 21.62
CA LYS A 295 14.08 -8.89 22.52
C LYS A 295 14.41 -10.35 22.23
#